data_AF-A0A9X9A8N0-F1
#
_entry.id   AF-A0A9X9A8N0-F1
#
_cell.length_a   1.000
_cell.length_b   1.000
_cell.length_c   1.000
_cell.angle_alpha   90.00
_cell.angle_beta   90.00
_cell.angle_gamma   90.00
#
_symmetry.space_group_name_H-M   'P 1'
#
loop_
_entity.id
_entity.type
_entity.pdbx_description
1 polymer ?
#
loop_
_entity_poly.entity_id
_entity_poly.type
_entity_poly.pdbx_seq_one_letter_code
_entity_poly.pdbx_strand_id
1 'polypeptide(L)'
;MKELLFKIAGVVVVLIIVCWGLTFTENEIIDRYNPLVIEKDVYALTKGPAEPEPDPDYPRRFMYMLNGVDESGKESVIRVGITGPHEYQDTYIKVRVKGGY
;
A
#
# COMPACT_ATOMS: atom_id res chain seq x y z
N MET A 1 23.15 -32.88 -20.85
CA MET A 1 22.38 -33.01 -19.58
C MET A 1 22.97 -32.19 -18.44
N LYS A 2 24.26 -32.34 -18.09
CA LYS A 2 24.87 -31.62 -16.95
C LYS A 2 24.86 -30.09 -17.08
N GLU A 3 25.12 -29.54 -18.27
CA GLU A 3 25.06 -28.08 -18.50
C GLU A 3 23.64 -27.51 -18.36
N LEU A 4 22.63 -28.25 -18.83
CA LEU A 4 21.23 -27.85 -18.71
C LEU A 4 20.81 -27.85 -17.23
N LEU A 5 21.22 -28.86 -16.47
CA LEU A 5 21.02 -28.93 -15.02
C LEU A 5 21.68 -27.75 -14.30
N PHE A 6 22.90 -27.36 -14.69
CA PHE A 6 23.59 -26.20 -14.12
C PHE A 6 22.88 -24.88 -14.40
N LYS A 7 22.36 -24.70 -15.63
CA LYS A 7 21.57 -23.52 -16.02
C LYS A 7 20.25 -23.45 -15.24
N ILE A 8 19.54 -24.57 -15.10
CA ILE A 8 18.31 -24.65 -14.31
C ILE A 8 18.61 -24.34 -12.84
N ALA A 9 19.65 -24.94 -12.27
CA ALA A 9 20.06 -24.67 -10.89
C ALA A 9 20.40 -23.19 -10.69
N GLY A 10 21.11 -22.56 -11.64
CA GLY A 10 21.41 -21.13 -11.61
C GLY A 10 20.15 -20.27 -11.59
N VAL A 11 19.17 -20.56 -12.45
CA VAL A 11 17.88 -19.83 -12.48
C VAL A 11 17.11 -20.00 -11.17
N VAL A 12 17.09 -21.22 -10.62
CA VAL A 12 16.41 -21.49 -9.34
C VAL A 12 17.07 -20.72 -8.19
N VAL A 13 18.40 -20.67 -8.13
CA VAL A 13 19.12 -19.89 -7.11
C VAL A 13 18.81 -18.40 -7.23
N VAL A 14 18.81 -17.86 -8.45
CA VAL A 14 18.46 -16.45 -8.68
C VAL A 14 17.02 -16.16 -8.24
N LEU A 15 16.07 -17.03 -8.56
CA LEU A 15 14.68 -16.88 -8.12
C LEU A 15 14.54 -16.90 -6.60
N ILE A 16 15.26 -17.80 -5.90
CA ILE A 16 15.24 -17.85 -4.43
C ILE A 16 15.77 -16.54 -3.84
N ILE A 17 16.88 -16.02 -4.35
CA ILE A 17 17.48 -14.76 -3.87
C ILE A 17 16.53 -13.58 -4.11
N VAL A 18 15.88 -13.52 -5.28
CA VAL A 18 14.92 -12.46 -5.59
C VAL A 18 13.69 -12.54 -4.68
N CYS A 19 13.09 -13.73 -4.52
CA CYS A 19 11.96 -13.93 -3.62
C CYS A 19 12.31 -13.61 -2.17
N TRP A 20 13.51 -13.97 -1.72
CA TRP A 20 14.02 -13.64 -0.38
C TRP A 20 14.23 -12.13 -0.23
N GLY A 21 14.77 -11.44 -1.23
CA GLY A 21 14.94 -9.99 -1.19
C GLY A 21 13.61 -9.24 -1.06
N LEU A 22 12.56 -9.73 -1.72
CA LEU A 22 11.21 -9.15 -1.64
C LEU A 22 10.59 -9.24 -0.24
N THR A 23 11.03 -10.16 0.63
CA THR A 23 10.50 -10.23 2.01
C THR A 23 11.07 -9.13 2.92
N PHE A 24 12.13 -8.42 2.50
CA PHE A 24 12.71 -7.30 3.25
C PHE A 24 12.21 -5.93 2.79
N THR A 25 11.50 -5.87 1.67
CA THR A 25 10.85 -4.64 1.20
C THR A 25 9.52 -4.44 1.90
N GLU A 26 9.18 -3.20 2.24
CA GLU A 26 7.89 -2.85 2.81
C GLU A 26 6.76 -3.26 1.86
N ASN A 27 5.73 -3.93 2.40
CA ASN A 27 4.63 -4.49 1.61
C ASN A 27 3.93 -3.42 0.76
N GLU A 28 3.81 -2.18 1.25
CA GLU A 28 3.21 -1.07 0.50
C GLU A 28 3.99 -0.74 -0.79
N ILE A 29 5.33 -0.78 -0.74
CA ILE A 29 6.18 -0.54 -1.92
C ILE A 29 6.01 -1.68 -2.93
N ILE A 30 5.97 -2.93 -2.45
CA ILE A 30 5.77 -4.10 -3.32
C ILE A 30 4.40 -4.03 -3.98
N ASP A 31 3.34 -3.78 -3.21
CA ASP A 31 1.96 -3.78 -3.69
C ASP A 31 1.73 -2.71 -4.75
N ARG A 32 2.35 -1.53 -4.61
CA ARG A 32 2.31 -0.46 -5.62
C ARG A 32 2.71 -0.95 -7.01
N TYR A 33 3.80 -1.72 -7.11
CA TYR A 33 4.36 -2.16 -8.40
C TYR A 33 3.95 -3.59 -8.79
N ASN A 34 3.33 -4.35 -7.90
CA ASN A 34 2.93 -5.73 -8.18
C ASN A 34 1.73 -5.77 -9.14
N PRO A 35 1.86 -6.35 -10.35
CA PRO A 35 0.73 -6.46 -11.28
C PRO A 35 -0.33 -7.49 -10.83
N LEU A 36 -0.01 -8.34 -9.85
CA LEU A 36 -0.92 -9.37 -9.33
C LEU A 36 -1.87 -8.83 -8.24
N VAL A 37 -1.59 -7.64 -7.70
CA VAL A 37 -2.44 -7.00 -6.69
C VAL A 37 -3.48 -6.16 -7.40
N ILE A 38 -4.76 -6.45 -7.14
CA ILE A 38 -5.88 -5.77 -7.76
C ILE A 38 -6.06 -4.38 -7.13
N GLU A 39 -6.14 -3.37 -7.97
CA GLU A 39 -6.53 -2.01 -7.57
C GLU A 39 -8.03 -1.96 -7.30
N LYS A 40 -8.42 -1.32 -6.20
CA LYS A 40 -9.82 -1.10 -5.84
C LYS A 40 -10.04 0.32 -5.36
N ASP A 41 -11.27 0.79 -5.55
CA ASP A 41 -11.68 2.10 -5.08
C ASP A 41 -12.44 1.95 -3.75
N VAL A 42 -12.03 2.75 -2.77
CA VAL A 42 -12.63 2.81 -1.42
C VAL A 42 -13.18 4.21 -1.20
N TYR A 43 -14.40 4.30 -0.69
CA TYR A 43 -15.09 5.56 -0.43
C TYR A 43 -15.17 5.78 1.07
N ALA A 44 -14.77 6.96 1.53
CA ALA A 44 -14.77 7.30 2.95
C ALA A 44 -15.23 8.74 3.18
N LEU A 45 -15.75 8.99 4.39
CA LEU A 45 -16.07 10.33 4.87
C LEU A 45 -14.98 10.76 5.85
N THR A 46 -14.30 11.86 5.56
CA THR A 46 -13.45 12.53 6.55
C THR A 46 -14.33 13.25 7.57
N LYS A 47 -13.97 13.19 8.84
CA LYS A 47 -14.69 13.90 9.91
C LYS A 47 -13.68 14.70 10.72
N GLY A 48 -13.86 16.02 10.75
CA GLY A 48 -12.90 16.92 11.39
C GLY A 48 -11.56 17.01 10.64
N PRO A 49 -10.57 17.69 11.24
CA PRO A 49 -9.25 17.84 10.66
C PRO A 49 -8.42 16.55 10.72
N ALA A 50 -7.47 16.40 9.81
CA ALA A 50 -6.51 15.30 9.85
C ALA A 50 -5.56 15.42 11.04
N GLU A 51 -5.16 14.27 11.59
CA GLU A 51 -4.25 14.20 12.71
C GLU A 51 -2.80 14.23 12.21
N PRO A 52 -1.85 14.79 12.99
CA PRO A 52 -0.44 14.72 12.63
C PRO A 52 0.04 13.27 12.61
N GLU A 53 0.88 12.92 11.62
CA GLU A 53 1.49 11.61 11.51
C GLU A 53 2.36 11.33 12.76
N PRO A 54 2.11 10.24 13.50
CA PRO A 54 2.90 9.89 14.68
C PRO A 54 4.33 9.42 14.34
N ASP A 55 4.60 9.08 13.08
CA ASP A 55 5.94 8.69 12.63
C ASP A 55 6.95 9.85 12.73
N PRO A 56 8.01 9.71 13.56
CA PRO A 56 9.05 10.73 13.71
C PRO A 56 9.85 11.00 12.44
N ASP A 57 9.85 10.08 11.46
CA ASP A 57 10.52 10.28 10.17
C ASP A 57 9.68 11.17 9.22
N TYR A 58 8.39 11.34 9.50
CA TYR A 58 7.47 12.15 8.70
C TYR A 58 6.72 13.23 9.50
N PRO A 59 7.42 14.10 10.26
CA PRO A 59 6.83 14.99 11.26
C PRO A 59 5.97 16.14 10.69
N ARG A 60 5.86 16.25 9.36
CA ARG A 60 5.09 17.27 8.65
C ARG A 60 3.93 16.70 7.85
N ARG A 61 3.64 15.40 7.95
CA ARG A 61 2.50 14.78 7.28
C ARG A 61 1.30 14.79 8.21
N PHE A 62 0.13 15.05 7.64
CA PHE A 62 -1.15 14.83 8.33
C PHE A 62 -1.80 13.61 7.71
N MET A 63 -2.46 12.79 8.53
CA MET A 63 -3.11 11.58 8.09
C MET A 63 -4.53 11.48 8.62
N TYR A 64 -5.39 10.90 7.80
CA TYR A 64 -6.67 10.39 8.24
C TYR A 64 -6.60 8.87 8.35
N MET A 65 -7.09 8.34 9.48
CA MET A 65 -7.50 6.94 9.58
C MET A 65 -9.01 6.86 9.39
N LEU A 66 -9.46 6.35 8.26
CA LEU A 66 -10.87 6.35 7.89
C LEU A 66 -11.41 4.94 7.75
N ASN A 67 -12.64 4.74 8.19
CA ASN A 67 -13.44 3.59 7.82
C ASN A 67 -14.05 3.86 6.45
N GLY A 68 -13.54 3.18 5.43
CA GLY A 68 -14.03 3.26 4.06
C GLY A 68 -14.80 2.02 3.64
N VAL A 69 -15.60 2.16 2.59
CA VAL A 69 -16.42 1.10 2.01
C VAL A 69 -16.06 0.97 0.54
N ASP A 70 -15.82 -0.26 0.07
CA ASP A 70 -15.59 -0.51 -1.36
C ASP A 70 -16.89 -0.69 -2.15
N GLU A 71 -16.78 -0.87 -3.47
CA GLU A 71 -17.92 -1.03 -4.38
C GLU A 71 -18.78 -2.27 -4.07
N SER A 72 -18.22 -3.25 -3.35
CA SER A 72 -18.94 -4.44 -2.89
C SER A 72 -19.65 -4.25 -1.54
N GLY A 73 -19.52 -3.07 -0.92
CA GLY A 73 -20.05 -2.79 0.40
C GLY A 73 -19.16 -3.29 1.54
N LYS A 74 -17.93 -3.73 1.26
CA LYS A 74 -17.02 -4.24 2.28
C LYS A 74 -16.30 -3.09 2.99
N GLU A 75 -16.38 -3.08 4.31
CA GLU A 75 -15.69 -2.11 5.15
C GLU A 75 -14.20 -2.43 5.27
N SER A 76 -13.37 -1.38 5.24
CA SER A 76 -11.93 -1.46 5.46
C SER A 76 -11.40 -0.17 6.06
N VAL A 77 -10.37 -0.27 6.91
CA VAL A 77 -9.67 0.90 7.44
C VAL A 77 -8.59 1.31 6.44
N ILE A 78 -8.59 2.58 6.04
CA ILE A 78 -7.60 3.15 5.13
C ILE A 78 -6.85 4.30 5.81
N ARG A 79 -5.58 4.44 5.44
CA ARG A 79 -4.72 5.57 5.85
C ARG A 79 -4.51 6.50 4.66
N VAL A 80 -4.80 7.78 4.84
CA VAL A 80 -4.69 8.78 3.77
C VAL A 80 -3.84 9.93 4.24
N GLY A 81 -2.66 10.10 3.64
CA GLY A 81 -1.79 11.24 3.89
C GLY A 81 -2.22 12.47 3.10
N ILE A 82 -2.26 13.62 3.77
CA ILE A 82 -2.61 14.93 3.19
C ILE A 82 -1.58 15.99 3.58
N THR A 83 -1.54 17.07 2.81
CA THR A 83 -0.56 18.16 3.01
C THR A 83 -0.97 19.09 4.14
N GLY A 84 -2.25 19.43 4.25
CA GLY A 84 -2.76 20.34 5.29
C GLY A 84 -3.91 19.74 6.09
N PRO A 85 -4.02 20.03 7.40
CA PRO A 85 -4.98 19.37 8.30
C PRO A 85 -6.45 19.64 7.96
N HIS A 86 -6.75 20.73 7.24
CA HIS A 86 -8.12 21.16 6.93
C HIS A 86 -8.51 21.00 5.45
N GLU A 87 -7.61 20.48 4.61
CA GLU A 87 -7.77 20.53 3.14
C GLU A 87 -8.95 19.68 2.64
N TYR A 88 -9.24 18.58 3.33
CA TYR A 88 -10.34 17.66 3.04
C TYR A 88 -11.17 17.40 4.29
N GLN A 89 -11.43 18.42 5.09
CA GLN A 89 -12.27 18.26 6.28
C GLN A 89 -13.75 18.09 5.89
N ASP A 90 -14.45 17.17 6.56
CA ASP A 90 -15.89 16.95 6.45
C ASP A 90 -16.39 16.70 5.01
N THR A 91 -15.64 15.93 4.22
CA THR A 91 -15.94 15.63 2.81
C THR A 91 -15.88 14.13 2.49
N TYR A 92 -16.61 13.72 1.46
CA TYR A 92 -16.46 12.40 0.88
C TYR A 92 -15.23 12.36 -0.02
N ILE A 93 -14.41 11.33 0.15
CA ILE A 93 -13.24 11.08 -0.67
C ILE A 93 -13.31 9.69 -1.30
N LYS A 94 -12.79 9.59 -2.52
CA LYS A 94 -12.55 8.34 -3.22
C LYS A 94 -11.04 8.09 -3.22
N VAL A 95 -10.63 6.95 -2.67
CA VAL A 95 -9.23 6.57 -2.52
C VAL A 95 -9.01 5.29 -3.32
N ARG A 96 -8.04 5.33 -4.24
CA ARG A 96 -7.61 4.15 -4.97
C ARG A 96 -6.54 3.44 -4.17
N VAL A 97 -6.84 2.21 -3.76
CA VAL A 97 -6.01 1.37 -2.90
C VAL A 97 -5.54 0.17 -3.69
N LYS A 98 -4.29 -0.24 -3.48
CA LYS A 98 -3.69 -1.43 -4.09
C LYS A 98 -2.99 -2.24 -3.00
N GLY A 99 -3.63 -3.31 -2.54
CA GLY A 99 -3.10 -4.10 -1.42
C GLY A 99 -3.06 -3.27 -0.14
N GLY A 100 -1.87 -3.09 0.43
CA GLY A 100 -1.61 -2.19 1.55
C GLY A 100 -1.29 -0.74 1.17
N TYR A 101 -1.11 -0.43 -0.13
CA TYR A 101 -0.79 0.91 -0.64
C TYR A 101 -2.04 1.76 -0.91
#